data_AF-A0A939HFR1-F1
#
_entry.id   AF-A0A939HFR1-F1
#
_cell.length_a   1.000
_cell.length_b   1.000
_cell.length_c   1.000
_cell.angle_alpha   90.00
_cell.angle_beta   90.00
_cell.angle_gamma   90.00
#
_symmetry.space_group_name_H-M   'P 1'
#
loop_
_entity.id
_entity.type
_entity.pdbx_description
1 polymer ?
#
loop_
_entity_poly.entity_id
_entity_poly.type
_entity_poly.pdbx_seq_one_letter_code
_entity_poly.pdbx_strand_id
1 'polypeptide(L)'
;MWQTAPGGWSDWSSLGGTLTSRISAASNKDGRLEVVVRGTDNALWHKWQTAPGGWSDWYSLGGTLTSRITAASNKDGRLEVFVRGTDNALWH
;
A
#
# COMPACT_ATOMS: atom_id res chain seq x y z
N MET A 1 -7.13 5.31 -11.41
CA MET A 1 -8.09 4.67 -12.32
C MET A 1 -8.43 3.29 -11.81
N TRP A 2 -9.61 2.78 -12.10
CA TRP A 2 -10.03 1.40 -11.82
C TRP A 2 -10.84 0.85 -12.99
N GLN A 3 -10.96 -0.46 -13.10
CA GLN A 3 -11.75 -1.11 -14.13
C GLN A 3 -13.25 -0.95 -13.82
N THR A 4 -14.05 -0.51 -14.79
CA THR A 4 -15.52 -0.37 -14.66
C THR A 4 -16.28 -1.49 -15.37
N ALA A 5 -15.66 -2.09 -16.38
CA ALA A 5 -16.11 -3.27 -17.13
C ALA A 5 -14.90 -3.90 -17.86
N PRO A 6 -14.98 -5.12 -18.42
CA PRO A 6 -13.91 -5.65 -19.25
C PRO A 6 -13.51 -4.67 -20.38
N GLY A 7 -12.26 -4.21 -20.36
CA GLY A 7 -11.74 -3.20 -21.30
C GLY A 7 -12.10 -1.73 -20.98
N GLY A 8 -13.06 -1.49 -20.06
CA GLY A 8 -13.45 -0.15 -19.62
C GLY A 8 -12.71 0.30 -18.36
N TRP A 9 -12.24 1.54 -18.36
CA TRP A 9 -11.49 2.13 -17.24
C TRP A 9 -12.08 3.48 -16.85
N SER A 10 -12.02 3.80 -15.56
CA SER A 10 -12.27 5.16 -15.08
C SER A 10 -11.13 6.09 -15.48
N ASP A 11 -11.34 7.40 -15.34
CA ASP A 11 -10.25 8.37 -15.35
C ASP A 11 -9.26 8.14 -14.20
N TRP A 12 -8.09 8.76 -14.33
CA TRP A 12 -7.15 8.87 -13.22
C TRP A 12 -7.76 9.71 -12.11
N SER A 13 -7.64 9.21 -10.88
CA SER A 13 -8.02 9.93 -9.66
C SER A 13 -6.84 9.86 -8.69
N SER A 14 -6.55 10.98 -8.06
CA SER A 14 -5.46 11.10 -7.10
C SER A 14 -5.86 10.51 -5.75
N LEU A 15 -4.99 9.70 -5.14
CA LEU A 15 -5.12 9.27 -3.75
C LEU A 15 -4.41 10.22 -2.77
N GLY A 16 -3.90 11.36 -3.26
CA GLY A 16 -3.11 12.32 -2.49
C GLY A 16 -1.77 11.76 -2.02
N GLY A 17 -1.14 12.46 -1.09
CA GLY A 17 0.15 12.10 -0.51
C GLY A 17 1.35 12.47 -1.37
N THR A 18 2.54 12.49 -0.75
CA THR A 18 3.83 12.69 -1.43
C THR A 18 4.69 11.45 -1.16
N LEU A 19 4.96 10.68 -2.21
CA LEU A 19 5.56 9.36 -2.11
C LEU A 19 7.04 9.39 -2.51
N THR A 20 7.89 8.68 -1.78
CA THR A 20 9.35 8.62 -2.05
C THR A 20 9.83 7.20 -2.43
N SER A 21 8.90 6.30 -2.72
CA SER A 21 9.17 4.92 -3.12
C SER A 21 8.27 4.46 -4.27
N ARG A 22 8.56 3.26 -4.79
CA ARG A 22 7.57 2.49 -5.55
C ARG A 22 6.40 2.11 -4.63
N ILE A 23 5.24 1.91 -5.25
CA ILE A 23 4.02 1.45 -4.57
C ILE A 23 4.06 -0.09 -4.47
N SER A 24 3.66 -0.63 -3.33
CA SER A 24 3.27 -2.03 -3.20
C SER A 24 1.79 -2.11 -2.82
N ALA A 25 1.07 -3.08 -3.37
CA ALA A 25 -0.37 -3.22 -3.17
C ALA A 25 -0.74 -4.70 -3.03
N ALA A 26 -1.72 -4.98 -2.18
CA ALA A 26 -2.26 -6.32 -1.97
C ALA A 26 -3.74 -6.24 -1.64
N SER A 27 -4.45 -7.37 -1.78
CA SER A 27 -5.86 -7.47 -1.41
C SER A 27 -6.01 -8.01 0.01
N ASN A 28 -6.79 -7.33 0.82
CA ASN A 28 -7.26 -7.83 2.11
C ASN A 28 -8.19 -9.04 1.94
N LYS A 29 -8.47 -9.73 3.04
CA LYS A 29 -9.38 -10.88 3.10
C LYS A 29 -10.76 -10.64 2.46
N ASP A 30 -11.27 -9.42 2.56
CA ASP A 30 -12.57 -9.02 2.03
C ASP A 30 -12.51 -8.50 0.58
N GLY A 31 -11.35 -8.65 -0.08
CA GLY A 31 -11.12 -8.23 -1.46
C GLY A 31 -10.79 -6.75 -1.64
N ARG A 32 -10.83 -5.93 -0.57
CA ARG A 32 -10.45 -4.51 -0.65
C ARG A 32 -8.95 -4.37 -0.82
N LEU A 33 -8.54 -3.46 -1.70
CA LEU A 33 -7.14 -3.17 -1.94
C LEU A 33 -6.55 -2.31 -0.82
N GLU A 34 -5.29 -2.55 -0.51
CA GLU A 34 -4.48 -1.71 0.34
C GLU A 34 -3.14 -1.43 -0.32
N VAL A 35 -2.73 -0.17 -0.27
CA VAL A 35 -1.46 0.29 -0.80
C VAL A 35 -0.54 0.69 0.33
N VAL A 36 0.72 0.32 0.21
CA VAL A 36 1.79 0.66 1.15
C VAL A 36 2.95 1.34 0.42
N VAL A 37 3.46 2.40 1.02
CA VAL A 37 4.40 3.35 0.40
C VAL A 37 5.33 3.94 1.46
N ARG A 38 6.44 4.55 1.03
CA ARG A 38 7.29 5.37 1.90
C ARG A 38 6.93 6.85 1.75
N GLY A 39 6.72 7.51 2.89
CA GLY A 39 6.49 8.95 2.97
C GLY A 39 7.77 9.78 2.80
N THR A 40 7.66 11.10 2.87
CA THR A 40 8.80 12.02 2.86
C THR A 40 9.62 11.99 4.15
N ASP A 41 9.04 11.48 5.23
CA ASP A 41 9.64 11.24 6.54
C ASP A 41 10.37 9.89 6.64
N ASN A 42 10.44 9.14 5.54
CA ASN A 42 10.93 7.76 5.47
C ASN A 42 10.11 6.72 6.27
N ALA A 43 8.95 7.08 6.81
CA ALA A 43 8.06 6.11 7.46
C ALA A 43 7.31 5.26 6.42
N LEU A 44 6.83 4.10 6.86
CA LEU A 44 5.86 3.29 6.12
C LEU A 44 4.49 3.94 6.29
N TRP A 45 3.83 4.22 5.18
CA TRP A 45 2.48 4.75 5.13
C TRP A 45 1.57 3.80 4.37
N HIS A 46 0.30 3.76 4.74
CA HIS A 46 -0.71 2.94 4.08
C HIS A 46 -2.03 3.67 3.89
N LYS A 47 -2.78 3.21 2.89
CA LYS A 47 -4.14 3.65 2.58
C LYS A 47 -4.91 2.45 2.04
N TRP A 48 -6.13 2.25 2.49
CA TRP A 48 -6.94 1.10 2.11
C TRP A 48 -8.27 1.55 1.53
N GLN A 49 -8.85 0.72 0.67
CA GLN A 49 -10.23 0.94 0.24
C GLN A 49 -11.16 0.74 1.43
N THR A 50 -12.14 1.61 1.65
CA THR A 50 -13.19 1.45 2.67
C THR A 50 -14.45 0.79 2.11
N ALA A 51 -14.68 0.97 0.81
CA ALA A 51 -15.70 0.34 -0.02
C ALA A 51 -15.19 0.34 -1.48
N PRO A 52 -15.83 -0.35 -2.42
CA PRO A 52 -15.48 -0.23 -3.84
C PRO A 52 -15.45 1.25 -4.29
N GLY A 53 -14.28 1.74 -4.69
CA GLY A 53 -14.07 3.13 -5.11
C GLY A 53 -13.82 4.14 -3.98
N GLY A 54 -14.13 3.81 -2.73
CA GLY A 54 -13.84 4.65 -1.55
C GLY A 54 -12.50 4.30 -0.92
N TRP A 55 -11.75 5.29 -0.45
CA TRP A 55 -10.45 5.12 0.20
C TRP A 55 -10.42 5.81 1.58
N SER A 56 -9.65 5.24 2.52
CA SER A 56 -9.35 5.86 3.81
C SER A 56 -8.48 7.11 3.65
N ASP A 57 -8.19 7.83 4.73
CA ASP A 57 -7.04 8.74 4.78
C ASP A 57 -5.70 7.98 4.76
N TRP A 58 -4.59 8.71 4.61
CA TRP A 58 -3.25 8.14 4.78
C TRP A 58 -2.94 7.99 6.26
N TYR A 59 -2.48 6.81 6.66
CA TYR A 59 -2.05 6.53 8.02
C TYR A 59 -0.58 6.08 8.02
N SER A 60 0.15 6.45 9.07
CA SER A 60 1.55 6.06 9.25
C SER A 60 1.62 4.80 10.11
N LEU A 61 2.43 3.84 9.68
CA LEU A 61 2.86 2.68 10.46
C LEU A 61 4.25 2.91 11.10
N GLY A 62 4.82 4.10 10.91
CA GLY A 62 6.12 4.48 11.46
C GLY A 62 7.31 3.79 10.78
N GLY A 63 8.40 3.64 11.54
CA GLY A 63 9.66 3.05 11.06
C GLY A 63 10.51 4.01 10.21
N THR A 64 11.64 3.50 9.72
CA THR A 64 12.54 4.23 8.82
C THR A 64 13.00 3.30 7.70
N LEU A 65 12.40 3.48 6.53
CA LEU A 65 12.55 2.59 5.38
C LEU A 65 13.68 3.07 4.48
N THR A 66 14.66 2.19 4.24
CA THR A 66 15.81 2.45 3.37
C THR A 66 15.72 1.69 2.03
N SER A 67 14.65 0.95 1.81
CA SER A 67 14.54 -0.05 0.74
C SER A 67 13.16 -0.11 0.09
N ARG A 68 13.00 -1.02 -0.88
CA ARG A 68 11.72 -1.29 -1.52
C ARG A 68 10.80 -2.05 -0.57
N ILE A 69 9.50 -1.80 -0.71
CA ILE A 69 8.44 -2.43 0.08
C ILE A 69 7.83 -3.58 -0.74
N THR A 70 7.55 -4.71 -0.09
CA THR A 70 6.77 -5.82 -0.67
C THR A 70 5.63 -6.16 0.27
N ALA A 71 4.38 -6.04 -0.19
CA ALA A 71 3.20 -6.51 0.52
C ALA A 71 2.69 -7.83 -0.09
N ALA A 72 2.24 -8.75 0.74
CA ALA A 72 1.62 -10.00 0.31
C ALA A 72 0.48 -10.40 1.25
N SER A 73 -0.51 -11.11 0.71
CA SER A 73 -1.61 -11.66 1.49
C SER A 73 -1.26 -13.07 1.97
N ASN A 74 -1.38 -13.30 3.28
CA ASN A 74 -1.29 -14.61 3.89
C ASN A 74 -2.50 -15.49 3.52
N LYS A 75 -2.35 -16.80 3.75
CA LYS A 75 -3.44 -17.78 3.56
C LYS A 75 -4.70 -17.46 4.37
N ASP A 76 -4.56 -16.81 5.52
CA ASP A 76 -5.67 -16.40 6.38
C ASP A 76 -6.34 -15.08 5.95
N GLY A 77 -5.76 -14.39 4.94
CA GLY A 77 -6.22 -13.13 4.37
C GLY A 77 -5.64 -11.88 5.03
N ARG A 78 -4.75 -12.00 6.02
CA ARG A 78 -4.00 -10.85 6.57
C ARG A 78 -2.88 -10.43 5.62
N LEU A 79 -2.54 -9.14 5.61
CA LEU A 79 -1.39 -8.63 4.87
C LEU A 79 -0.12 -8.71 5.74
N GLU A 80 1.00 -9.06 5.11
CA GLU A 80 2.35 -8.87 5.65
C GLU A 80 3.14 -7.94 4.73
N VAL A 81 3.96 -7.07 5.33
CA VAL A 81 4.74 -6.05 4.62
C VAL A 81 6.21 -6.22 4.94
N PHE A 82 7.01 -6.53 3.93
CA PHE A 82 8.43 -6.82 4.07
C PHE A 82 9.28 -5.65 3.60
N VAL A 83 10.28 -5.29 4.40
CA VAL A 83 11.25 -4.24 4.10
C VAL A 83 12.65 -4.65 4.56
N ARG A 84 13.70 -4.15 3.89
CA ARG A 84 15.05 -4.15 4.45
C ARG A 84 15.22 -2.96 5.39
N GLY A 85 15.63 -3.22 6.62
CA GLY A 85 15.88 -2.23 7.67
C GLY A 85 17.19 -1.47 7.48
N THR A 86 17.47 -0.54 8.41
CA THR A 86 18.72 0.25 8.45
C THR A 86 19.94 -0.61 8.78
N ASP A 87 19.72 -1.73 9.45
CA ASP A 87 20.72 -2.76 9.80
C ASP A 87 20.96 -3.79 8.67
N ASN A 88 20.34 -3.60 7.51
CA ASN A 88 20.31 -4.54 6.39
C ASN A 88 19.60 -5.88 6.66
N ALA A 89 18.91 -6.04 7.80
CA ALA A 89 18.07 -7.19 8.05
C ALA A 89 16.71 -7.08 7.33
N LEU A 90 16.03 -8.20 7.17
CA LEU A 90 14.64 -8.25 6.71
C LEU A 90 13.70 -8.06 7.90
N TRP A 91 12.75 -7.13 7.76
CA TRP A 91 11.72 -6.82 8.75
C TRP A 91 10.34 -7.03 8.13
N HIS A 92 9.37 -7.43 8.96
CA HIS A 92 7.95 -7.54 8.62
C HIS A 92 7.06 -7.02 9.75
#